data_AF-A0AA86S652-F1
#
_entry.id   AF-A0AA86S652-F1
#
_cell.length_a   1.000
_cell.length_b   1.000
_cell.length_c   1.000
_cell.angle_alpha   90.00
_cell.angle_beta   90.00
_cell.angle_gamma   90.00
#
_symmetry.space_group_name_H-M   'P 1'
#
loop_
_entity.id
_entity.type
_entity.pdbx_description
1 polymer ?
#
loop_
_entity_poly.entity_id
_entity_poly.type
_entity_poly.pdbx_seq_one_letter_code
_entity_poly.pdbx_strand_id
1 'polypeptide(L)' 'DDIEKGWAGLQCIPREVWLDESGNRLMQWPIEEVEKLHDKQISITGEKLFGGSVLEISGITASQ' A
#
# COMPACT_ATOMS: atom_id res chain seq x y z
N ASP A 1 -18.96 17.22 -2.14
CA ASP A 1 -19.20 17.16 -3.61
C ASP A 1 -17.88 17.36 -4.36
N ASP A 2 -17.69 16.76 -5.55
CA ASP A 2 -16.50 17.02 -6.38
C ASP A 2 -16.42 18.49 -6.82
N ILE A 3 -17.58 19.15 -6.90
CA ILE A 3 -17.71 20.60 -7.12
C ILE A 3 -17.13 21.38 -5.94
N GLU A 4 -17.39 20.97 -4.70
CA GLU A 4 -16.92 21.66 -3.50
C GLU A 4 -15.41 21.49 -3.30
N LYS A 5 -14.87 20.30 -3.58
CA LYS A 5 -13.43 20.03 -3.44
C LYS A 5 -12.62 20.54 -4.64
N GLY A 6 -13.25 20.76 -5.80
CA GLY A 6 -12.65 21.39 -6.98
C GLY A 6 -11.73 20.48 -7.82
N TRP A 7 -11.71 19.18 -7.57
CA TRP A 7 -10.93 18.20 -8.33
C TRP A 7 -11.68 16.88 -8.45
N ALA A 8 -11.41 16.13 -9.53
CA ALA A 8 -11.97 14.80 -9.74
C ALA A 8 -10.95 13.94 -10.51
N GLY A 9 -10.87 12.67 -10.15
CA GLY A 9 -9.94 11.71 -10.75
C GLY A 9 -8.56 11.68 -10.07
N LEU A 10 -8.04 10.47 -9.86
CA LEU A 10 -6.68 10.19 -9.43
C LEU A 10 -6.11 9.13 -10.34
N GLN A 11 -4.79 9.15 -10.52
CA GLN A 11 -4.08 8.04 -11.15
C GLN A 11 -3.61 7.06 -10.07
N CYS A 12 -3.60 5.78 -10.43
CA CYS A 12 -2.94 4.77 -9.62
C CYS A 12 -1.42 4.99 -9.63
N ILE A 13 -0.74 4.54 -8.57
CA ILE A 13 0.71 4.39 -8.58
C ILE A 13 1.10 3.48 -9.77
N PRO A 14 2.09 3.86 -10.60
CA PRO A 14 2.54 3.03 -11.70
C PRO A 14 2.98 1.64 -11.24
N ARG A 15 2.73 0.62 -12.05
CA ARG A 15 3.05 -0.77 -11.73
C ARG A 15 3.80 -1.44 -12.86
N GLU A 16 4.81 -2.21 -12.51
CA GLU A 16 5.38 -3.24 -13.37
C GLU A 16 4.37 -4.37 -13.56
N VAL A 17 4.35 -4.97 -14.75
CA VAL A 17 3.40 -6.03 -15.12
C VAL A 17 4.11 -7.15 -15.85
N TRP A 18 3.90 -8.39 -15.41
CA TRP A 18 4.46 -9.57 -16.05
C TRP A 18 3.51 -10.77 -15.92
N LEU A 19 3.77 -11.83 -16.69
CA LEU A 19 2.98 -13.06 -16.64
C LEU A 19 3.34 -13.87 -15.39
N ASP A 20 2.33 -14.28 -14.63
CA ASP A 20 2.49 -15.19 -13.48
C ASP A 20 3.05 -16.54 -13.94
N GLU A 21 3.73 -17.25 -13.03
CA GLU A 21 4.36 -18.54 -13.34
C GLU A 21 3.35 -19.57 -13.86
N SER A 22 2.10 -19.51 -13.41
CA SER A 22 1.01 -20.37 -13.89
C SER A 22 0.59 -20.08 -15.33
N GLY A 23 0.96 -18.92 -15.89
CA GLY A 23 0.55 -18.47 -17.22
C GLY A 23 -0.91 -17.97 -17.31
N ASN A 24 -1.67 -18.01 -16.21
CA ASN A 24 -3.12 -17.78 -16.24
C ASN A 24 -3.54 -16.38 -15.78
N ARG A 25 -2.58 -15.54 -15.37
CA ARG A 25 -2.84 -14.20 -14.83
C ARG A 25 -1.62 -13.30 -14.96
N LEU A 26 -1.85 -12.00 -14.86
CA LEU A 26 -0.78 -11.01 -14.78
C LEU A 26 -0.50 -10.67 -13.32
N MET A 27 0.78 -10.62 -12.98
CA MET A 27 1.26 -10.06 -11.73
C MET A 27 1.47 -8.56 -11.92
N GLN A 28 1.20 -7.79 -10.86
CA GLN A 28 1.45 -6.37 -10.83
C GLN A 28 2.16 -6.00 -9.54
N TRP A 29 3.16 -5.13 -9.63
CA TRP A 29 3.91 -4.64 -8.48
C TRP A 29 4.18 -3.14 -8.63
N PRO A 30 4.06 -2.32 -7.57
CA PRO A 30 4.49 -0.92 -7.64
C PRO A 30 5.93 -0.82 -8.14
N ILE A 31 6.23 0.17 -8.97
CA ILE A 31 7.60 0.40 -9.42
C ILE A 31 8.54 0.67 -8.23
N GLU A 32 9.80 0.26 -8.34
CA GLU A 32 10.81 0.35 -7.26
C GLU A 32 10.99 1.79 -6.74
N GLU A 33 10.79 2.81 -7.59
CA GLU A 33 10.91 4.22 -7.21
C GLU A 33 9.96 4.64 -6.09
N VAL A 34 8.83 3.94 -5.92
CA VAL A 34 7.87 4.22 -4.84
C VAL A 34 8.48 3.93 -3.48
N GLU A 35 9.39 2.96 -3.39
CA GLU A 35 10.05 2.60 -2.13
C GLU A 35 10.93 3.74 -1.60
N LYS A 36 11.39 4.64 -2.47
CA LYS A 36 12.15 5.85 -2.08
C LYS A 36 11.32 6.86 -1.29
N LEU A 37 10.00 6.73 -1.30
CA LEU A 37 9.08 7.57 -0.53
C LEU A 37 8.85 7.03 0.89
N HIS A 38 9.33 5.83 1.22
CA HIS A 38 9.25 5.29 2.56
C HIS A 38 10.29 5.94 3.46
N ASP A 39 9.84 6.58 4.55
CA ASP A 39 10.72 7.23 5.53
C ASP A 39 11.12 6.26 6.65
N LYS A 40 10.16 5.90 7.52
CA LYS A 40 10.40 5.01 8.67
C LYS A 40 9.86 3.61 8.42
N GLN A 41 10.74 2.62 8.54
CA GLN A 41 10.37 1.22 8.51
C GLN A 41 9.99 0.73 9.92
N ILE A 42 8.86 0.02 10.02
CA ILE A 42 8.45 -0.71 11.22
C ILE A 42 8.33 -2.19 10.86
N SER A 43 8.84 -3.07 11.71
CA SER A 43 8.73 -4.52 11.56
C SER A 43 8.11 -5.12 12.83
N ILE A 44 7.07 -5.94 12.65
CA ILE A 44 6.39 -6.68 13.71
C ILE A 44 6.36 -8.14 13.28
N THR A 45 6.89 -9.03 14.11
CA THR A 45 6.97 -10.47 13.83
C THR A 45 6.55 -11.27 15.05
N GLY A 46 5.84 -12.39 14.83
CA GLY A 46 5.44 -13.31 15.91
C GLY A 46 4.23 -12.89 16.74
N GLU A 47 3.60 -11.75 16.45
CA GLU A 47 2.37 -11.31 17.13
C GLU A 47 1.15 -12.16 16.74
N LYS A 48 0.36 -12.58 17.73
CA LYS A 48 -0.84 -13.39 17.53
C LYS A 48 -2.08 -12.50 17.46
N LEU A 49 -2.70 -12.42 16.30
CA LEU A 49 -3.97 -11.72 16.11
C LEU A 49 -5.15 -12.63 16.50
N PHE A 50 -5.93 -12.19 17.48
CA PHE A 50 -7.15 -12.88 17.91
C PHE A 50 -8.36 -12.37 17.13
N GLY A 51 -9.42 -13.18 17.06
CA GLY A 51 -10.66 -12.77 16.39
C GLY A 51 -11.21 -11.48 16.99
N GLY A 52 -11.37 -10.44 16.17
CA GLY A 52 -11.85 -9.12 16.59
C GLY A 52 -10.86 -8.23 17.34
N SER A 53 -9.60 -8.67 17.52
CA SER A 53 -8.57 -7.81 18.15
C SER A 53 -8.05 -6.74 17.19
N VAL A 54 -7.60 -5.62 17.74
CA VAL A 54 -6.91 -4.54 17.02
C VAL A 54 -5.49 -4.45 17.55
N LEU A 55 -4.51 -4.45 16.64
CA LEU A 55 -3.10 -4.19 16.96
C LEU A 55 -2.74 -2.82 16.40
N GLU A 56 -2.52 -1.85 17.29
CA GLU A 56 -2.07 -0.52 16.91
C GLU A 56 -0.57 -0.53 16.61
N ILE A 57 -0.18 0.09 15.49
CA ILE A 57 1.23 0.24 15.11
C ILE A 57 1.73 1.58 15.65
N SER A 58 2.48 1.54 16.76
CA SER A 58 3.10 2.73 17.34
C SER A 58 4.39 3.14 16.62
N GLY A 59 4.72 4.43 16.60
CA GLY A 59 6.01 4.93 16.09
C GLY A 59 5.98 5.52 14.68
N ILE A 60 4.80 5.55 14.06
CA ILE A 60 4.51 6.27 12.81
C ILE A 60 3.48 7.36 13.07
N THR A 61 3.72 8.56 12.54
CA THR A 61 2.71 9.61 12.44
C THR A 61 2.11 9.50 11.04
N ALA A 62 0.84 9.13 10.94
CA ALA A 62 0.16 9.11 9.66
C ALA A 62 0.15 10.55 9.09
N SER A 63 0.80 10.77 7.94
CA SER A 63 0.59 11.99 7.16
C SER A 63 -0.72 11.82 6.39
N GLN A 64 -1.84 12.07 7.05
CA GLN A 64 -3.10 12.31 6.37
C GLN A 64 -3.22 13.79 6.00
#